data_AF-A0A2I2FS04-F1
#
_entry.id   AF-A0A2I2FS04-F1
#
_cell.length_a   1.000
_cell.length_b   1.000
_cell.length_c   1.000
_cell.angle_alpha   90.00
_cell.angle_beta   90.00
_cell.angle_gamma   90.00
#
_symmetry.space_group_name_H-M   'P 1'
#
loop_
_entity.id
_entity.type
_entity.pdbx_description
1 polymer ?
#
loop_
_entity_poly.entity_id
_entity_poly.type
_entity_poly.pdbx_seq_one_letter_code
_entity_poly.pdbx_strand_id
1 'polypeptide(L)' 'MLRIPAILFAVLSLAVAARSQDVCIDVCQPVEPVCPSGQRASGMPGCWGCCHTIPLD' A
#
# COMPACT_ATOMS: atom_id res chain seq x y z
N MET A 1 26.63 -17.10 -20.66
CA MET A 1 25.16 -17.14 -20.81
C MET A 1 24.40 -17.10 -19.47
N LEU A 2 25.04 -17.28 -18.31
CA LEU A 2 24.39 -17.33 -16.98
C LEU A 2 24.12 -15.97 -16.30
N ARG A 3 24.46 -14.84 -16.93
CA ARG A 3 24.30 -13.51 -16.30
C ARG A 3 22.91 -12.89 -16.51
N ILE A 4 22.29 -13.17 -17.65
CA ILE A 4 20.96 -12.66 -18.01
C ILE A 4 19.87 -13.09 -17.00
N PRO A 5 19.75 -14.37 -16.58
CA PRO A 5 18.72 -14.75 -15.63
C PRO A 5 18.92 -14.12 -14.24
N ALA A 6 20.17 -13.92 -13.81
CA ALA A 6 20.48 -13.29 -12.53
C ALA A 6 20.12 -11.80 -12.50
N ILE A 7 20.37 -11.08 -13.62
CA ILE A 7 20.00 -9.67 -13.75
C ILE A 7 18.47 -9.52 -13.76
N LEU A 8 17.75 -10.36 -14.50
CA LEU A 8 16.29 -10.36 -14.53
C LEU A 8 15.69 -10.60 -13.14
N PHE A 9 16.22 -11.58 -12.41
CA PHE A 9 15.79 -11.84 -11.03
C PHE A 9 16.06 -10.66 -10.09
N ALA A 10 17.25 -10.05 -10.17
CA ALA A 10 17.60 -8.90 -9.33
C ALA A 10 16.70 -7.67 -9.60
N VAL A 11 16.40 -7.39 -10.86
CA VAL A 11 15.51 -6.29 -11.25
C VAL A 11 14.07 -6.56 -10.78
N LEU A 12 13.60 -7.81 -10.89
CA LEU A 12 12.29 -8.21 -10.38
C LEU A 12 12.19 -8.05 -8.86
N SER A 13 13.26 -8.36 -8.11
CA SER A 13 13.32 -8.17 -6.66
C SER A 13 13.26 -6.70 -6.25
N LEU A 14 13.95 -5.79 -6.96
CA LEU A 14 13.90 -4.35 -6.67
C LEU A 14 12.50 -3.76 -6.85
N ALA A 15 11.72 -4.25 -7.83
CA ALA A 15 10.36 -3.79 -8.06
C ALA A 15 9.36 -4.15 -6.93
N VAL A 16 9.70 -5.13 -6.08
CA VAL A 16 8.85 -5.54 -4.95
C VAL A 16 9.08 -4.67 -3.71
N ALA A 17 10.25 -4.04 -3.57
CA ALA A 17 10.59 -3.24 -2.39
C ALA A 17 9.92 -1.85 -2.37
N ALA A 18 9.56 -1.28 -3.52
CA ALA A 18 8.92 0.03 -3.61
C ALA A 18 7.40 0.02 -3.37
N ARG A 19 6.89 -0.92 -2.56
CA ARG A 19 5.46 -0.96 -2.21
C ARG A 19 5.26 0.07 -1.12
N SER A 20 4.39 1.06 -1.28
CA SER A 20 3.91 1.86 -0.13
C SER A 20 2.84 1.05 0.61
N GLN A 21 2.89 0.98 1.94
CA GLN A 21 1.84 0.33 2.74
C GLN A 21 0.88 1.40 3.27
N ASP A 22 -0.42 1.15 3.12
CA ASP A 22 -1.44 1.94 3.79
C ASP A 22 -1.66 1.33 5.18
N VAL A 23 -1.38 2.12 6.22
CA VAL A 23 -1.72 1.75 7.59
C VAL A 23 -3.05 2.39 7.94
N CYS A 24 -4.02 1.54 8.23
CA CYS A 24 -5.39 1.92 8.55
C CYS A 24 -5.69 1.58 10.01
N ILE A 25 -6.44 2.44 10.69
CA ILE A 25 -6.96 2.14 12.02
C ILE A 25 -8.22 1.27 11.83
N ASP A 26 -8.29 0.12 12.49
CA ASP A 26 -9.16 -1.03 12.20
C ASP A 26 -10.68 -0.84 12.43
N VAL A 27 -11.15 0.40 12.50
CA VAL A 27 -12.58 0.68 12.70
C VAL A 27 -13.29 0.69 11.35
N CYS A 28 -13.86 -0.47 10.97
CA CYS A 28 -14.70 -0.59 9.79
C CYS A 28 -15.94 0.31 9.90
N GLN A 29 -16.09 1.24 8.97
CA GLN A 29 -17.31 2.01 8.78
C GLN A 29 -18.11 1.50 7.57
N PRO A 30 -19.45 1.49 7.62
CA PRO A 30 -20.28 0.99 6.53
C PRO A 30 -20.25 1.89 5.28
N VAL A 31 -19.93 3.17 5.46
CA VAL A 31 -19.90 4.20 4.42
C VAL A 31 -18.53 4.88 4.37
N GLU A 32 -18.18 5.45 3.23
CA GLU A 32 -16.91 6.14 3.02
C GLU A 32 -16.81 7.38 3.95
N PRO A 33 -15.82 7.46 4.86
CA PRO A 33 -15.68 8.54 5.81
C PRO A 33 -15.01 9.78 5.22
N VAL A 34 -15.30 10.94 5.81
CA VAL A 34 -14.47 12.14 5.62
C VAL A 34 -13.24 12.04 6.53
N CYS A 35 -12.06 12.00 5.93
CA CYS A 35 -10.81 11.85 6.67
C CYS A 35 -10.18 13.19 7.04
N PRO A 36 -9.44 13.26 8.17
CA PRO A 36 -8.67 14.44 8.54
C PRO A 36 -7.52 14.66 7.56
N SER A 37 -6.93 15.87 7.59
CA SER A 37 -5.84 16.24 6.70
C SER A 37 -4.65 15.27 6.79
N GLY A 38 -4.13 14.85 5.63
CA GLY A 38 -3.04 13.88 5.53
C GLY A 38 -3.48 12.41 5.46
N GLN A 39 -4.79 12.14 5.60
CA GLN A 39 -5.37 10.80 5.45
C GLN A 39 -6.27 10.73 4.22
N ARG A 40 -6.47 9.52 3.70
CA ARG A 40 -7.46 9.22 2.66
C ARG A 40 -8.40 8.12 3.12
N ALA A 41 -9.65 8.17 2.67
CA ALA A 41 -10.56 7.04 2.82
C ALA A 41 -10.05 5.88 1.96
N SER A 42 -10.00 4.69 2.55
CA SER A 42 -9.63 3.45 1.87
C SER A 42 -10.44 2.30 2.44
N GLY A 43 -10.68 1.29 1.62
CA GLY A 43 -11.52 0.15 1.97
C GLY A 43 -12.39 -0.30 0.81
N MET A 44 -13.51 -0.92 1.16
CA MET A 44 -14.47 -1.50 0.22
C MET A 44 -15.90 -1.19 0.71
N PRO A 45 -16.93 -1.28 -0.16
CA PRO A 45 -18.31 -1.14 0.28
C PRO A 45 -18.62 -2.01 1.50
N GLY A 46 -19.09 -1.39 2.59
CA GLY A 46 -19.39 -2.06 3.86
C GLY A 46 -18.24 -2.13 4.87
N CYS A 47 -17.00 -1.79 4.51
CA CYS A 47 -15.92 -1.55 5.46
C CYS A 47 -14.92 -0.53 4.90
N TRP A 48 -14.98 0.68 5.44
CA TRP A 48 -14.14 1.82 5.12
C TRP A 48 -13.37 2.30 6.36
N GLY A 49 -12.20 2.89 6.15
CA GLY A 49 -11.42 3.54 7.19
C GLY A 49 -10.56 4.67 6.63
N CYS A 50 -10.03 5.50 7.52
CA CYS A 50 -9.02 6.50 7.15
C CYS A 50 -7.62 5.91 7.30
N CYS A 51 -6.81 6.06 6.26
CA CYS A 51 -5.47 5.49 6.20
C CYS A 51 -4.44 6.56 5.88
N HIS A 52 -3.25 6.40 6.46
CA HIS A 52 -2.06 7.14 6.05
C HIS A 52 -1.23 6.29 5.10
N THR A 53 -0.71 6.94 4.07
CA THR A 53 0.33 6.34 3.23
C THR A 53 1.67 6.57 3.92
N ILE A 54 2.29 5.49 4.38
CA ILE A 54 3.66 5.55 4.89
C ILE A 54 4.61 5.11 3.76
N PRO A 55 5.69 5.87 3.50
CA PRO A 55 6.79 5.34 2.71
C PRO A 55 7.34 4.10 3.43
N LEU A 56 7.48 3.00 2.68
CA LEU A 56 8.23 1.85 3.16
C LEU A 56 9.71 2.15 2.88
N ASP A 57 10.46 2.43 3.95
CA ASP A 57 11.92 2.57 3.93
C ASP A 57 12.61 1.19 3.77
#